data_AF-V8N9B3-F1
#
_entry.id   AF-V8N9B3-F1
#
_cell.length_a   1.000
_cell.length_b   1.000
_cell.length_c   1.000
_cell.angle_alpha   90.00
_cell.angle_beta   90.00
_cell.angle_gamma   90.00
#
_symmetry.space_group_name_H-M   'P 1'
#
loop_
_entity.id
_entity.type
_entity.pdbx_description
1 polymer ?
#
loop_
_entity_poly.entity_id
_entity_poly.type
_entity_poly.pdbx_seq_one_letter_code
_entity_poly.pdbx_strand_id
1 'polypeptide(L)'
;MVLVVWLLSASITLPPLFGWAKNVTVDRVCLISQDVGYTIYSTGVAFYIPTTVMLVMYHRIYQAAKASARKHRFVDFPRPHHRDHIVCVDSGVRPSRSIKRSQAAKECATLSKFLQEDHKNISIFKREQKAARTLGIIVGAFTVCWLPFFLMSTARPFLCGSRCSCIPLWLERTLLWLGYTNSLINPLIYAFFNRDLRTTFWNLLRCNYRNINRRLSAASMHEALKATEKHEGVF
;
A
#
# COMPACT_ATOMS: atom_id res chain seq x y z
N MET A 1 -14.27 0.55 11.21
CA MET A 1 -13.77 0.42 9.82
C MET A 1 -14.21 -0.90 9.17
N VAL A 2 -13.81 -2.08 9.69
CA VAL A 2 -14.16 -3.38 9.11
C VAL A 2 -15.68 -3.62 9.06
N LEU A 3 -16.41 -3.30 10.14
CA LEU A 3 -17.87 -3.42 10.17
C LEU A 3 -18.57 -2.59 9.09
N VAL A 4 -18.08 -1.38 8.80
CA VAL A 4 -18.63 -0.53 7.72
C VAL A 4 -18.45 -1.19 6.35
N VAL A 5 -17.30 -1.83 6.11
CA VAL A 5 -17.05 -2.57 4.85
C VAL A 5 -18.00 -3.77 4.71
N TRP A 6 -18.27 -4.48 5.79
CA TRP A 6 -19.26 -5.57 5.79
C TRP A 6 -20.68 -5.08 5.55
N LEU A 7 -21.07 -3.96 6.16
CA LEU A 7 -22.37 -3.34 5.92
C LEU A 7 -22.53 -2.86 4.47
N LEU A 8 -21.51 -2.24 3.89
CA LEU A 8 -21.48 -1.86 2.47
C LEU A 8 -21.52 -3.08 1.55
N SER A 9 -20.87 -4.19 1.94
CA SER A 9 -20.94 -5.43 1.16
C SER A 9 -22.35 -6.03 1.22
N ALA A 10 -22.98 -6.02 2.40
CA ALA A 10 -24.36 -6.46 2.58
C ALA A 10 -25.35 -5.58 1.80
N SER A 11 -25.12 -4.27 1.70
CA SER A 11 -26.01 -3.38 0.94
C SER A 11 -26.02 -3.68 -0.56
N ILE A 12 -25.00 -4.35 -1.10
CA ILE A 12 -24.95 -4.78 -2.51
C ILE A 12 -25.64 -6.14 -2.71
N THR A 13 -25.53 -7.04 -1.74
CA THR A 13 -26.03 -8.43 -1.85
C THR A 13 -27.49 -8.61 -1.42
N LEU A 14 -28.01 -7.75 -0.53
CA LEU A 14 -29.38 -7.83 -0.03
C LEU A 14 -30.46 -7.36 -1.03
N PRO A 15 -30.26 -6.30 -1.85
CA PRO A 15 -31.31 -5.81 -2.74
C PRO A 15 -31.92 -6.83 -3.73
N PRO A 16 -31.15 -7.76 -4.33
CA PRO A 16 -31.70 -8.87 -5.10
C PRO A 16 -32.70 -9.74 -4.32
N LEU A 17 -32.49 -9.94 -3.02
CA LEU A 17 -33.37 -10.77 -2.17
C LEU A 17 -34.73 -10.11 -1.92
N PHE A 18 -34.80 -8.78 -1.97
CA PHE A 18 -36.04 -8.00 -1.82
C PHE A 18 -36.70 -7.67 -3.17
N GLY A 19 -36.27 -8.29 -4.26
CA GLY A 19 -36.94 -8.19 -5.57
C GLY A 19 -36.53 -7.00 -6.45
N TRP A 20 -35.51 -6.22 -6.05
CA TRP A 20 -35.00 -5.13 -6.90
C TRP A 20 -34.23 -5.69 -8.12
N ALA A 21 -33.64 -6.88 -8.01
CA ALA A 21 -32.87 -7.50 -9.08
C ALA A 21 -33.63 -8.73 -9.63
N LYS A 22 -33.92 -8.75 -10.94
CA LYS A 22 -34.51 -9.92 -11.61
C LYS A 22 -33.41 -10.74 -12.28
N ASN A 23 -33.15 -11.92 -11.75
CA ASN A 23 -32.19 -12.85 -12.33
C ASN A 23 -32.77 -13.38 -13.65
N VAL A 24 -32.02 -13.20 -14.75
CA VAL A 24 -32.40 -13.75 -16.06
C VAL A 24 -31.64 -15.06 -16.23
N THR A 25 -32.37 -16.15 -16.39
CA THR A 25 -31.78 -17.46 -16.71
C THR A 25 -31.78 -17.66 -18.21
N VAL A 26 -30.60 -17.70 -18.82
CA VAL A 26 -30.41 -18.06 -20.22
C VAL A 26 -29.63 -19.37 -20.24
N ASP A 27 -30.12 -20.38 -20.95
CA ASP A 27 -29.44 -21.69 -21.10
C ASP A 27 -29.05 -22.39 -19.78
N ARG A 28 -29.92 -22.33 -18.76
CA ARG A 28 -29.67 -22.84 -17.38
C ARG A 28 -28.50 -22.16 -16.65
N VAL A 29 -28.01 -21.03 -17.15
CA VAL A 29 -26.98 -20.22 -16.49
C VAL A 29 -27.67 -19.09 -15.71
N CYS A 30 -27.23 -18.86 -14.47
CA CYS A 30 -27.68 -17.74 -13.66
C CYS A 30 -26.87 -16.49 -14.05
N LEU A 31 -27.50 -15.56 -14.76
CA LEU A 31 -26.90 -14.28 -15.10
C LEU A 31 -27.24 -13.24 -14.03
N ILE A 32 -26.31 -12.31 -13.83
CA ILE A 32 -26.53 -11.17 -12.95
C ILE A 32 -27.69 -10.32 -13.49
N SER A 33 -28.51 -9.78 -12.58
CA SER A 33 -29.65 -8.94 -12.94
C SER A 33 -29.23 -7.78 -13.84
N GLN A 34 -29.91 -7.64 -14.99
CA GLN A 34 -29.60 -6.63 -16.01
C GLN A 34 -30.43 -5.34 -15.84
N ASP A 35 -31.01 -5.13 -14.66
CA ASP A 35 -31.63 -3.85 -14.35
C ASP A 35 -30.57 -2.74 -14.36
N VAL A 36 -30.86 -1.66 -15.08
CA VAL A 36 -29.93 -0.54 -15.28
C VAL A 36 -29.57 0.08 -13.93
N GLY A 37 -30.57 0.32 -13.07
CA GLY A 37 -30.39 0.97 -11.78
C GLY A 37 -29.56 0.11 -10.83
N TYR A 38 -29.90 -1.18 -10.72
CA TYR A 38 -29.14 -2.12 -9.91
C TYR A 38 -27.70 -2.31 -10.42
N THR A 39 -27.49 -2.36 -11.74
CA THR A 39 -26.15 -2.51 -12.33
C THR A 39 -25.27 -1.31 -12.00
N ILE A 40 -25.77 -0.08 -12.19
CA ILE A 40 -25.02 1.15 -11.86
C ILE A 40 -24.69 1.19 -10.37
N TYR A 41 -25.68 0.92 -9.52
CA TYR A 41 -25.50 0.92 -8.06
C TYR A 41 -24.45 -0.11 -7.62
N SER A 42 -24.64 -1.37 -8.00
CA SER A 42 -23.76 -2.47 -7.58
C SER A 42 -22.33 -2.31 -8.11
N THR A 43 -22.16 -1.99 -9.40
CA THR A 43 -20.82 -1.79 -9.99
C THR A 43 -20.14 -0.52 -9.47
N GLY A 44 -20.91 0.54 -9.20
CA GLY A 44 -20.44 1.78 -8.60
C GLY A 44 -19.84 1.56 -7.21
N VAL A 45 -20.61 0.94 -6.31
CA VAL A 45 -20.18 0.70 -4.92
C VAL A 45 -19.11 -0.39 -4.83
N ALA A 46 -19.20 -1.45 -5.66
CA ALA A 46 -18.25 -2.56 -5.61
C ALA A 46 -16.89 -2.23 -6.25
N PHE A 47 -16.85 -1.41 -7.31
CA PHE A 47 -15.65 -1.25 -8.12
C PHE A 47 -15.28 0.19 -8.43
N TYR A 48 -16.16 0.98 -9.06
CA TYR A 48 -15.76 2.30 -9.57
C TYR A 48 -15.41 3.29 -8.46
N ILE A 49 -16.23 3.38 -7.41
CA ILE A 49 -15.97 4.29 -6.29
C ILE A 49 -14.69 3.86 -5.53
N PRO A 50 -14.55 2.60 -5.07
CA PRO A 50 -13.32 2.17 -4.40
C PRO A 50 -12.08 2.34 -5.27
N THR A 51 -12.13 1.93 -6.54
CA THR A 51 -10.98 2.01 -7.45
C THR A 51 -10.57 3.46 -7.71
N THR A 52 -11.53 4.36 -7.92
CA THR A 52 -11.24 5.79 -8.14
C THR A 52 -10.58 6.41 -6.90
N VAL A 53 -11.14 6.18 -5.71
CA VAL A 53 -10.56 6.67 -4.44
C VAL A 53 -9.14 6.14 -4.29
N MET A 54 -8.93 4.84 -4.48
CA MET A 54 -7.60 4.22 -4.36
C MET A 54 -6.62 4.81 -5.38
N LEU A 55 -7.00 4.94 -6.66
CA LEU A 55 -6.14 5.52 -7.70
C LEU A 55 -5.75 6.96 -7.39
N VAL A 56 -6.69 7.80 -6.94
CA VAL A 56 -6.40 9.18 -6.54
C VAL A 56 -5.42 9.18 -5.36
N MET A 57 -5.67 8.35 -4.35
CA MET A 57 -4.81 8.26 -3.16
C MET A 57 -3.38 7.82 -3.55
N TYR A 58 -3.22 6.79 -4.38
CA TYR A 58 -1.91 6.36 -4.88
C TYR A 58 -1.25 7.37 -5.78
N HIS A 59 -2.01 8.06 -6.63
CA HIS A 59 -1.47 9.13 -7.44
C HIS A 59 -0.91 10.25 -6.54
N ARG A 60 -1.63 10.65 -5.49
CA ARG A 60 -1.13 11.62 -4.49
C ARG A 60 0.13 11.12 -3.79
N ILE A 61 0.17 9.86 -3.38
CA ILE A 61 1.36 9.24 -2.75
C ILE A 61 2.54 9.22 -3.72
N TYR A 62 2.33 8.87 -4.98
CA TYR A 62 3.36 8.87 -6.00
C TYR A 62 3.92 10.28 -6.26
N GLN A 63 3.04 11.28 -6.33
CA GLN A 63 3.45 12.68 -6.50
C GLN A 63 4.24 13.17 -5.28
N ALA A 64 3.79 12.87 -4.07
CA ALA A 64 4.54 13.17 -2.85
C ALA A 64 5.92 12.50 -2.85
N ALA A 65 6.01 11.25 -3.27
CA ALA A 65 7.28 10.54 -3.37
C ALA A 65 8.22 11.13 -4.42
N LYS A 66 7.68 11.55 -5.58
CA LYS A 66 8.47 12.23 -6.61
C LYS A 66 8.97 13.60 -6.15
N ALA A 67 8.15 14.34 -5.40
CA ALA A 67 8.55 15.61 -4.78
C ALA A 67 9.68 15.41 -3.75
N SER A 68 9.55 14.43 -2.85
CA SER A 68 10.59 14.09 -1.88
C SER A 68 11.89 13.63 -2.55
N ALA A 69 11.82 12.82 -3.61
CA ALA A 69 13.00 12.39 -4.35
C ALA A 69 13.75 13.56 -5.03
N ARG A 70 13.02 14.59 -5.50
CA ARG A 70 13.63 15.81 -6.05
C ARG A 70 14.31 16.66 -4.97
N LYS A 71 13.69 16.76 -3.78
CA LYS A 71 14.24 17.51 -2.65
C LYS A 71 15.54 16.89 -2.14
N HIS A 72 15.59 15.58 -1.96
CA HIS A 72 16.80 14.88 -1.50
C HIS A 72 17.91 14.81 -2.56
N ARG A 73 17.58 14.84 -3.86
CA ARG A 73 18.60 15.00 -4.92
C ARG A 73 19.30 16.36 -4.88
N PHE A 74 18.67 17.37 -4.29
CA PHE A 74 19.24 18.71 -4.15
C PHE A 74 20.13 18.86 -2.90
N VAL A 75 19.92 18.00 -1.89
CA VAL A 75 20.77 17.94 -0.68
C VAL A 75 22.04 17.09 -0.92
N ASP A 76 22.08 16.30 -2.00
CA ASP A 76 23.30 15.69 -2.53
C ASP A 76 24.16 16.73 -3.28
N PHE A 77 24.88 17.59 -2.55
CA PHE A 77 25.94 18.46 -3.08
C PHE A 77 27.09 18.58 -2.06
N PRO A 78 28.36 18.47 -2.48
CA PRO A 78 29.01 17.36 -3.19
C PRO A 78 29.53 16.28 -2.22
N ARG A 79 29.78 15.07 -2.73
CA ARG A 79 30.64 14.08 -2.05
C ARG A 79 31.97 14.75 -1.68
N PRO A 80 32.41 14.74 -0.40
CA PRO A 80 33.83 14.74 -0.12
C PRO A 80 34.32 13.33 -0.45
N HIS A 81 34.71 13.11 -1.71
CA HIS A 81 35.52 11.96 -2.06
C HIS A 81 36.97 12.23 -1.59
N HIS A 82 37.18 12.35 -0.29
CA HIS A 82 38.41 11.89 0.32
C HIS A 82 38.16 11.69 1.81
N ARG A 83 38.54 10.52 2.28
CA ARG A 83 38.54 10.12 3.69
C ARG A 83 39.75 10.77 4.35
N ASP A 84 39.84 12.09 4.29
CA ASP A 84 40.90 12.84 4.95
C ASP A 84 40.29 13.60 6.11
N HIS A 85 40.79 13.25 7.28
CA HIS A 85 40.68 13.96 8.54
C HIS A 85 40.25 15.42 8.39
N ILE A 86 39.16 15.80 9.04
CA ILE A 86 38.90 17.20 9.38
C ILE A 86 39.99 17.61 10.39
N VAL A 87 41.17 17.93 9.87
CA VAL A 87 42.15 18.75 10.55
C VAL A 87 41.73 20.17 10.25
N CYS A 88 41.16 20.85 11.23
CA CYS A 88 41.09 22.30 11.19
C CYS A 88 42.54 22.81 11.10
N VAL A 89 42.96 23.26 9.92
CA VAL A 89 44.27 23.87 9.72
C VAL A 89 44.35 25.12 10.60
N ASP A 90 45.17 25.04 11.66
CA ASP A 90 45.68 26.21 12.35
C ASP A 90 46.75 26.82 11.45
N SER A 91 46.48 28.03 10.96
CA SER A 91 47.55 28.91 10.51
C SER A 91 47.39 30.21 11.28
N GLY A 92 48.49 30.59 11.92
CA GLY A 92 48.55 31.49 13.04
C GLY A 92 48.04 32.89 12.72
N VAL A 93 47.36 33.46 13.73
CA VAL A 93 47.61 34.77 14.35
C VAL A 93 46.55 34.91 15.46
N ARG A 94 46.99 35.19 16.68
CA ARG A 94 46.17 35.54 17.87
C ARG A 94 46.08 37.09 17.96
N PRO A 95 45.13 37.71 18.71
CA PRO A 95 44.36 37.15 19.83
C PRO A 95 42.85 37.45 19.84
N SER A 96 42.05 36.42 20.21
CA SER A 96 40.75 36.44 20.92
C SER A 96 40.02 35.13 20.57
N ARG A 97 40.53 34.00 21.08
CA ARG A 97 40.30 32.65 20.51
C ARG A 97 39.45 31.68 21.36
N SER A 98 39.01 32.05 22.57
CA SER A 98 38.23 31.11 23.43
C SER A 98 36.72 31.11 23.14
N ILE A 99 36.12 32.27 22.86
CA ILE A 99 34.66 32.39 22.70
C ILE A 99 34.21 31.88 21.30
N LYS A 100 34.93 32.20 20.23
CA LYS A 100 34.58 31.78 18.84
C LYS A 100 34.69 30.28 18.60
N ARG A 101 35.63 29.59 19.28
CA ARG A 101 35.84 28.13 19.14
C ARG A 101 34.70 27.32 19.78
N SER A 102 34.15 27.83 20.88
CA SER A 102 32.93 27.32 21.53
C SER A 102 31.70 27.47 20.64
N GLN A 103 31.58 28.59 19.93
CA GLN A 103 30.43 28.87 19.06
C GLN A 103 30.43 28.03 17.77
N ALA A 104 31.58 27.90 17.11
CA ALA A 104 31.72 27.04 15.93
C ALA A 104 31.51 25.53 16.26
N ALA A 105 31.95 25.09 17.44
CA ALA A 105 31.69 23.72 17.91
C ALA A 105 30.20 23.45 18.18
N LYS A 106 29.48 24.44 18.73
CA LYS A 106 28.02 24.38 18.94
C LYS A 106 27.23 24.39 17.63
N GLU A 107 27.67 25.17 16.65
CA GLU A 107 27.06 25.19 15.31
C GLU A 107 27.26 23.88 14.57
N CYS A 108 28.47 23.29 14.61
CA CYS A 108 28.75 21.99 14.01
C CYS A 108 27.93 20.87 14.68
N ALA A 109 27.79 20.90 16.00
CA ALA A 109 26.93 19.96 16.73
C ALA A 109 25.45 20.10 16.32
N THR A 110 24.95 21.33 16.15
CA THR A 110 23.58 21.59 15.71
C THR A 110 23.34 21.12 14.27
N LEU A 111 24.28 21.38 13.36
CA LEU A 111 24.22 20.91 11.97
C LEU A 111 24.25 19.37 11.89
N SER A 112 25.11 18.73 12.69
CA SER A 112 25.18 17.26 12.73
C SER A 112 23.87 16.62 13.22
N LYS A 113 23.24 17.22 14.23
CA LYS A 113 21.91 16.79 14.71
C LYS A 113 20.84 16.94 13.64
N PHE A 114 20.83 18.08 12.94
CA PHE A 114 19.90 18.33 11.84
C PHE A 114 20.06 17.31 10.70
N LEU A 115 21.29 17.04 10.27
CA LEU A 115 21.58 16.02 9.24
C LEU A 115 21.20 14.61 9.69
N GLN A 116 21.39 14.28 10.97
CA GLN A 116 21.03 12.99 11.54
C GLN A 116 19.50 12.80 11.60
N GLU A 117 18.75 13.85 11.95
CA GLU A 117 17.28 13.86 11.86
C GLU A 117 16.80 13.71 10.43
N ASP A 118 17.40 14.43 9.47
CA ASP A 118 17.02 14.35 8.07
C ASP A 118 17.29 12.94 7.49
N HIS A 119 18.42 12.33 7.84
CA HIS A 119 18.73 10.96 7.46
C HIS A 119 17.76 9.94 8.07
N LYS A 120 17.35 10.14 9.33
CA LYS A 120 16.33 9.32 9.99
C LYS A 120 14.97 9.45 9.27
N ASN A 121 14.56 10.68 8.94
CA ASN A 121 13.32 10.96 8.22
C ASN A 121 13.31 10.34 6.82
N ILE A 122 14.43 10.43 6.08
CA ILE A 122 14.63 9.75 4.79
C ILE A 122 14.48 8.23 4.93
N SER A 123 15.05 7.64 5.98
CA SER A 123 14.99 6.19 6.19
C SER A 123 13.55 5.71 6.48
N ILE A 124 12.79 6.48 7.27
CA ILE A 124 11.37 6.22 7.56
C ILE A 124 10.55 6.34 6.27
N PHE A 125 10.74 7.42 5.52
CA PHE A 125 10.07 7.64 4.24
C PHE A 125 10.33 6.50 3.24
N LYS A 126 11.57 6.04 3.10
CA LYS A 126 11.92 4.88 2.24
C LYS A 126 11.21 3.60 2.68
N ARG A 127 11.04 3.39 4.00
CA ARG A 127 10.31 2.24 4.54
C ARG A 127 8.81 2.34 4.27
N GLU A 128 8.22 3.52 4.47
CA GLU A 128 6.80 3.79 4.15
C GLU A 128 6.52 3.62 2.66
N GLN A 129 7.42 4.12 1.80
CA GLN A 129 7.32 3.97 0.35
C GLN A 129 7.38 2.49 -0.09
N LYS A 130 8.18 1.67 0.58
CA LYS A 130 8.24 0.22 0.31
C LYS A 130 6.90 -0.46 0.63
N ALA A 131 6.24 -0.07 1.73
CA ALA A 131 4.90 -0.56 2.04
C ALA A 131 3.86 -0.06 1.02
N ALA A 132 3.90 1.22 0.67
CA ALA A 132 3.03 1.81 -0.34
C ALA A 132 3.20 1.17 -1.72
N ARG A 133 4.42 0.75 -2.10
CA ARG A 133 4.68 0.02 -3.35
C ARG A 133 3.93 -1.30 -3.39
N THR A 134 3.99 -2.10 -2.32
CA THR A 134 3.27 -3.38 -2.26
C THR A 134 1.77 -3.17 -2.34
N LEU A 135 1.23 -2.17 -1.63
CA LEU A 135 -0.18 -1.84 -1.71
C LEU A 135 -0.60 -1.37 -3.11
N GLY A 136 0.25 -0.58 -3.79
CA GLY A 136 0.03 -0.18 -5.18
C GLY A 136 0.03 -1.37 -6.15
N ILE A 137 0.88 -2.39 -5.93
CA ILE A 137 0.86 -3.64 -6.71
C ILE A 137 -0.45 -4.41 -6.48
N ILE A 138 -0.92 -4.51 -5.23
CA ILE A 138 -2.18 -5.17 -4.89
C ILE A 138 -3.35 -4.49 -5.60
N VAL A 139 -3.42 -3.15 -5.52
CA VAL A 139 -4.49 -2.38 -6.18
C VAL A 139 -4.41 -2.49 -7.69
N GLY A 140 -3.21 -2.40 -8.28
CA GLY A 140 -3.03 -2.57 -9.72
C GLY A 140 -3.46 -3.96 -10.21
N ALA A 141 -3.07 -5.02 -9.49
CA ALA A 141 -3.49 -6.39 -9.81
C ALA A 141 -5.01 -6.57 -9.71
N PHE A 142 -5.62 -6.08 -8.63
CA PHE A 142 -7.07 -6.07 -8.47
C PHE A 142 -7.76 -5.36 -9.62
N THR A 143 -7.32 -4.14 -9.98
CA THR A 143 -7.89 -3.38 -11.10
C THR A 143 -7.74 -4.13 -12.41
N VAL A 144 -6.56 -4.66 -12.76
CA VAL A 144 -6.36 -5.37 -14.03
C VAL A 144 -7.21 -6.63 -14.14
N CYS A 145 -7.38 -7.38 -13.04
CA CYS A 145 -8.17 -8.60 -13.04
C CYS A 145 -9.68 -8.34 -13.12
N TRP A 146 -10.16 -7.29 -12.47
CA TRP A 146 -11.59 -7.02 -12.34
C TRP A 146 -12.15 -6.00 -13.34
N LEU A 147 -11.34 -5.04 -13.79
CA LEU A 147 -11.77 -3.97 -14.71
C LEU A 147 -12.46 -4.49 -15.97
N PRO A 148 -11.94 -5.51 -16.68
CA PRO A 148 -12.59 -5.99 -17.91
C PRO A 148 -14.01 -6.50 -17.66
N PHE A 149 -14.22 -7.25 -16.57
CA PHE A 149 -15.53 -7.77 -16.19
C PHE A 149 -16.49 -6.64 -15.80
N PHE A 150 -16.05 -5.70 -14.95
CA PHE A 150 -16.90 -4.58 -14.54
C PHE A 150 -17.28 -3.67 -15.69
N LEU A 151 -16.35 -3.36 -16.60
CA LEU A 151 -16.65 -2.57 -17.81
C LEU A 151 -17.72 -3.24 -18.68
N MET A 152 -17.59 -4.53 -18.95
CA MET A 152 -18.57 -5.29 -19.72
C MET A 152 -19.93 -5.34 -18.99
N SER A 153 -19.92 -5.63 -17.68
CA SER A 153 -21.13 -5.72 -16.85
C SER A 153 -21.91 -4.40 -16.85
N THR A 154 -21.21 -3.28 -16.69
CA THR A 154 -21.82 -1.94 -16.74
C THR A 154 -22.28 -1.57 -18.15
N ALA A 155 -21.55 -1.93 -19.20
CA ALA A 155 -21.92 -1.61 -20.58
C ALA A 155 -23.13 -2.42 -21.09
N ARG A 156 -23.32 -3.65 -20.59
CA ARG A 156 -24.38 -4.58 -21.02
C ARG A 156 -25.78 -3.97 -21.10
N PRO A 157 -26.35 -3.37 -20.03
CA PRO A 157 -27.70 -2.82 -20.08
C PRO A 157 -27.85 -1.64 -21.06
N PHE A 158 -26.76 -0.93 -21.40
CA PHE A 158 -26.79 0.18 -22.36
C PHE A 158 -26.62 -0.27 -23.82
N LEU A 159 -25.84 -1.33 -24.06
CA LEU A 159 -25.54 -1.81 -25.41
C LEU A 159 -26.58 -2.80 -25.94
N CYS A 160 -27.01 -3.76 -25.13
CA CYS A 160 -27.93 -4.81 -25.55
C CYS A 160 -29.39 -4.56 -25.12
N GLY A 161 -29.61 -3.57 -24.24
CA GLY A 161 -30.88 -3.37 -23.55
C GLY A 161 -31.19 -4.47 -22.52
N SER A 162 -32.26 -4.30 -21.75
CA SER A 162 -32.64 -5.21 -20.66
C SER A 162 -33.31 -6.52 -21.12
N ARG A 163 -33.61 -6.67 -22.42
CA ARG A 163 -34.39 -7.79 -22.98
C ARG A 163 -33.64 -8.67 -23.98
N CYS A 164 -32.43 -8.30 -24.39
CA CYS A 164 -31.64 -9.07 -25.35
C CYS A 164 -30.19 -9.17 -24.85
N SER A 165 -29.58 -10.37 -24.91
CA SER A 165 -28.15 -10.53 -24.60
C SER A 165 -27.37 -10.60 -25.90
N CYS A 166 -26.71 -9.50 -26.26
CA CYS A 166 -25.84 -9.41 -27.43
C CYS A 166 -24.37 -9.80 -27.14
N ILE A 167 -24.05 -10.07 -25.87
CA ILE A 167 -22.73 -10.49 -25.42
C ILE A 167 -22.69 -12.02 -25.35
N PRO A 168 -21.69 -12.66 -25.97
CA PRO A 168 -21.60 -14.10 -25.95
C PRO A 168 -21.16 -14.62 -24.57
N LEU A 169 -21.79 -15.72 -24.12
CA LEU A 169 -21.58 -16.30 -22.78
C LEU A 169 -20.11 -16.69 -22.48
N TRP A 170 -19.37 -17.13 -23.50
CA TRP A 170 -17.96 -17.51 -23.34
C TRP A 170 -17.09 -16.30 -22.95
N LEU A 171 -17.39 -15.11 -23.48
CA LEU A 171 -16.66 -13.89 -23.16
C LEU A 171 -16.91 -13.49 -21.71
N GLU A 172 -18.18 -13.50 -21.28
CA GLU A 172 -18.54 -13.18 -19.90
C GLU A 172 -17.86 -14.13 -18.90
N ARG A 173 -17.87 -15.43 -19.21
CA ARG A 173 -17.19 -16.45 -18.41
C ARG A 173 -15.69 -16.18 -18.34
N THR A 174 -15.01 -15.96 -19.46
CA THR A 174 -13.57 -15.72 -19.47
C THR A 174 -13.18 -14.50 -18.64
N LEU A 175 -13.94 -13.40 -18.73
CA LEU A 175 -13.69 -12.20 -17.94
C LEU A 175 -13.95 -12.41 -16.45
N LEU A 176 -14.97 -13.19 -16.08
CA LEU A 176 -15.23 -13.55 -14.69
C LEU A 176 -14.11 -14.42 -14.09
N TRP A 177 -13.63 -15.41 -14.86
CA TRP A 177 -12.51 -16.26 -14.46
C TRP A 177 -11.24 -15.43 -14.26
N LEU A 178 -10.98 -14.44 -15.10
CA LEU A 178 -9.90 -13.47 -14.89
C LEU A 178 -10.07 -12.74 -13.54
N GLY A 179 -11.27 -12.28 -13.21
CA GLY A 179 -11.57 -11.70 -11.90
C GLY A 179 -11.24 -12.65 -10.73
N TYR A 180 -11.57 -13.93 -10.85
CA TYR A 180 -11.25 -14.94 -9.84
C TYR A 180 -9.75 -15.20 -9.65
N THR A 181 -8.93 -15.01 -10.69
CA THR A 181 -7.47 -15.12 -10.54
C THR A 181 -6.88 -14.11 -9.55
N ASN A 182 -7.59 -13.01 -9.26
CA ASN A 182 -7.19 -12.04 -8.24
C ASN A 182 -6.94 -12.69 -6.87
N SER A 183 -7.80 -13.62 -6.47
CA SER A 183 -7.68 -14.34 -5.19
C SER A 183 -6.42 -15.20 -5.14
N LEU A 184 -5.99 -15.77 -6.27
CA LEU A 184 -4.74 -16.53 -6.40
C LEU A 184 -3.51 -15.62 -6.39
N ILE A 185 -3.62 -14.43 -6.99
CA ILE A 185 -2.52 -13.48 -7.10
C ILE A 185 -2.15 -12.88 -5.72
N ASN A 186 -3.13 -12.68 -4.82
CA ASN A 186 -2.90 -12.06 -3.52
C ASN A 186 -1.78 -12.75 -2.69
N PRO A 187 -1.83 -14.07 -2.38
CA PRO A 187 -0.72 -14.76 -1.71
C PRO A 187 0.63 -14.61 -2.40
N LEU A 188 0.66 -14.66 -3.74
CA LEU A 188 1.90 -14.49 -4.51
C LEU A 188 2.47 -13.08 -4.35
N ILE A 189 1.61 -12.05 -4.38
CA ILE A 189 2.06 -10.66 -4.17
C ILE A 189 2.72 -10.53 -2.80
N TYR A 190 2.09 -11.06 -1.74
CA TYR A 190 2.67 -11.02 -0.40
C TYR A 190 3.98 -11.81 -0.30
N ALA A 191 4.06 -12.97 -0.95
CA ALA A 191 5.25 -13.80 -0.96
C ALA A 191 6.45 -13.13 -1.64
N PHE A 192 6.24 -12.43 -2.76
CA PHE A 192 7.34 -11.89 -3.57
C PHE A 192 7.65 -10.43 -3.26
N PHE A 193 6.63 -9.59 -3.06
CA PHE A 193 6.79 -8.13 -2.98
C PHE A 193 6.77 -7.60 -1.56
N ASN A 194 6.20 -8.33 -0.59
CA ASN A 194 6.29 -7.97 0.82
C ASN A 194 7.53 -8.60 1.46
N ARG A 195 8.68 -7.93 1.39
CA ARG A 195 9.96 -8.41 1.97
C ARG A 195 9.86 -8.81 3.44
N ASP A 196 8.95 -8.19 4.19
CA ASP A 196 8.83 -8.43 5.63
C ASP A 196 8.07 -9.74 5.90
N LEU A 197 7.13 -10.10 5.01
CA LEU A 197 6.37 -11.35 5.07
C LEU A 197 7.02 -12.50 4.28
N ARG A 198 7.83 -12.19 3.26
CA ARG A 198 8.47 -13.18 2.38
C ARG A 198 9.21 -14.27 3.15
N THR A 199 9.97 -13.89 4.17
CA THR A 199 10.78 -14.85 4.94
C THR A 199 9.89 -15.81 5.73
N THR A 200 8.83 -15.29 6.35
CA THR A 200 7.85 -16.10 7.09
C THR A 200 7.08 -17.03 6.15
N PHE A 201 6.70 -16.53 4.98
CA PHE A 201 6.02 -17.31 3.95
C PHE A 201 6.87 -18.50 3.45
N TRP A 202 8.16 -18.27 3.17
CA TRP A 202 9.08 -19.35 2.79
C TRP A 202 9.33 -20.34 3.93
N ASN A 203 9.38 -19.88 5.18
CA ASN A 203 9.47 -20.79 6.32
C ASN A 203 8.21 -21.63 6.48
N LEU A 204 7.03 -21.08 6.19
CA LEU A 204 5.77 -21.81 6.22
C LEU A 204 5.71 -22.88 5.12
N LEU A 205 6.08 -22.51 3.88
CA LEU A 205 6.16 -23.45 2.75
C LEU A 205 7.19 -24.57 2.95
N ARG A 206 8.29 -24.29 3.66
CA ARG A 206 9.31 -25.29 4.01
C ARG A 206 9.04 -26.01 5.33
N CYS A 207 7.86 -25.85 5.92
CA CYS A 207 7.47 -26.45 7.21
C CYS A 207 8.46 -26.19 8.36
N ASN A 208 9.19 -25.06 8.31
CA ASN A 208 10.18 -24.67 9.32
C ASN A 208 9.51 -23.95 10.51
N TYR A 209 8.53 -24.60 11.14
CA TYR A 209 7.71 -24.03 12.22
C TYR A 209 8.53 -23.58 13.44
N ARG A 210 9.64 -24.26 13.75
CA ARG A 210 10.57 -23.87 14.84
C ARG A 210 11.12 -22.45 14.68
N ASN A 211 11.46 -22.05 13.45
CA ASN A 211 11.98 -20.70 13.17
C ASN A 211 10.88 -19.64 13.26
N ILE A 212 9.64 -19.99 12.97
CA ILE A 212 8.48 -19.10 13.09
C ILE A 212 8.15 -18.88 14.58
N ASN A 213 8.03 -19.95 15.37
CA ASN A 213 7.78 -19.86 16.81
C ASN A 213 8.85 -19.06 17.53
N ARG A 214 10.15 -19.29 17.22
CA ARG A 214 11.24 -18.53 17.84
C ARG A 214 11.14 -17.03 17.58
N ARG A 215 10.71 -16.62 16.38
CA ARG A 215 10.54 -15.20 16.01
C ARG A 215 9.31 -14.58 16.68
N LEU A 216 8.18 -15.30 16.72
CA LEU A 216 6.97 -14.85 17.41
C LEU A 216 7.23 -14.66 18.91
N SER A 217 7.88 -15.63 19.56
CA SER A 217 8.25 -15.53 20.98
C SER A 217 9.21 -14.37 21.26
N ALA A 218 10.18 -14.13 20.38
CA ALA A 218 11.08 -12.98 20.52
C ALA A 218 10.33 -11.64 20.38
N ALA A 219 9.38 -11.54 19.43
CA ALA A 219 8.57 -10.34 19.26
C ALA A 219 7.64 -10.09 20.45
N SER A 220 6.97 -11.13 20.96
CA SER A 220 6.08 -11.02 22.13
C SER A 220 6.85 -10.62 23.39
N MET A 221 8.06 -11.18 23.60
CA MET A 221 8.94 -10.77 24.70
C MET A 221 9.35 -9.30 24.60
N HIS A 222 9.64 -8.83 23.39
CA HIS A 222 10.03 -7.44 23.17
C HIS A 222 8.87 -6.46 23.40
N GLU A 223 7.63 -6.85 23.08
CA GLU A 223 6.43 -6.05 23.43
C GLU A 223 6.17 -6.04 24.94
N ALA A 224 6.34 -7.18 25.62
CA ALA A 224 6.18 -7.27 27.07
C ALA A 224 7.18 -6.35 27.81
N LEU A 225 8.46 -6.37 27.41
CA LEU A 225 9.49 -5.49 27.96
C LEU A 225 9.18 -4.00 27.75
N LYS A 226 8.61 -3.67 26.59
CA LYS A 226 8.22 -2.28 26.27
C LYS A 226 7.03 -1.81 27.11
N ALA A 227 6.11 -2.73 27.43
CA ALA A 227 4.99 -2.46 28.31
C ALA A 227 5.45 -2.25 29.76
N THR A 228 6.47 -3.00 30.23
CA THR A 228 7.05 -2.82 31.57
C THR A 228 7.86 -1.52 31.69
N GLU A 229 8.70 -1.17 30.70
CA GLU A 229 9.43 0.12 30.69
C GLU A 229 8.47 1.32 30.68
N LYS A 230 7.36 1.23 29.94
CA LYS A 230 6.33 2.28 29.92
C LYS A 230 5.62 2.43 31.27
N HIS A 231 5.54 1.36 32.06
CA HIS A 231 4.96 1.40 33.40
C HIS A 231 5.93 2.00 34.43
N GLU A 232 7.24 1.80 34.27
CA GLU A 232 8.27 2.36 35.17
C GLU A 232 8.61 3.82 34.89
N GLY A 233 8.45 4.30 33.64
CA GLY A 233 8.72 5.70 33.27
C GLY A 233 7.61 6.72 33.59
N VAL A 234 6.55 6.31 34.32
CA VAL A 234 5.39 7.16 34.69
C VAL A 234 5.42 7.53 36.19
N PHE A 235 6.52 7.27 36.89
CA PHE A 235 6.72 7.68 38.28
C PHE A 235 7.84 8.72 38.42
#